data_AF-A0A937T255-F1
#
_entry.id   AF-A0A937T255-F1
#
_cell.length_a   1.000
_cell.length_b   1.000
_cell.length_c   1.000
_cell.angle_alpha   90.00
_cell.angle_beta   90.00
_cell.angle_gamma   90.00
#
_symmetry.space_group_name_H-M   'P 1'
#
loop_
_entity.id
_entity.type
_entity.pdbx_description
1 polymer ?
#
loop_
_entity_poly.entity_id
_entity_poly.type
_entity_poly.pdbx_seq_one_letter_code
_entity_poly.pdbx_strand_id
1 'polypeptide(L)'
;MTEPNVHGTDPLRLSRLWQCDSDALVEWQPDELAAIFKHLLASPLVDEVAAVQPRLAEKLRLCEAVPGERLDTFGDLLTHEQPPLDALDVVKEFCKHAEDNESLPPDVAFVLYAAVISVALVRRDERITSADDRSLQTRIKWAGSRDWIDPDMKALFEGALARLS
;
A
#
# COMPACT_ATOMS: atom_id res chain seq x y z
N MET A 1 -55.88 3.48 -9.01
CA MET A 1 -54.63 4.02 -8.47
C MET A 1 -53.94 2.87 -7.79
N THR A 2 -52.92 2.31 -8.43
CA THR A 2 -52.22 1.11 -7.96
C THR A 2 -50.73 1.44 -7.94
N GLU A 3 -50.15 1.40 -6.75
CA GLU A 3 -48.71 1.60 -6.48
C GLU A 3 -47.87 0.54 -7.21
N PRO A 4 -46.69 0.87 -7.76
CA PRO A 4 -45.79 -0.13 -8.31
C PRO A 4 -45.02 -0.83 -7.19
N ASN A 5 -45.20 -2.15 -7.14
CA ASN A 5 -44.64 -3.09 -6.19
C ASN A 5 -43.14 -3.31 -6.48
N VAL A 6 -42.27 -2.98 -5.51
CA VAL A 6 -40.81 -3.04 -5.62
C VAL A 6 -40.30 -4.39 -5.11
N HIS A 7 -40.57 -5.47 -5.83
CA HIS A 7 -39.96 -6.77 -5.52
C HIS A 7 -39.64 -7.54 -6.80
N GLY A 8 -38.34 -7.68 -7.08
CA GLY A 8 -37.86 -8.54 -8.15
C GLY A 8 -36.52 -8.11 -8.75
N THR A 9 -35.52 -7.77 -7.94
CA THR A 9 -34.15 -7.72 -8.44
C THR A 9 -33.70 -9.16 -8.62
N ASP A 10 -33.94 -9.70 -9.82
CA ASP A 10 -33.45 -11.00 -10.27
C ASP A 10 -31.91 -11.04 -10.06
N PRO A 11 -31.37 -11.94 -9.21
CA PRO A 11 -29.95 -12.03 -8.93
C PRO A 11 -29.13 -12.20 -10.22
N LEU A 12 -29.69 -12.88 -11.23
CA LEU A 12 -29.04 -13.09 -12.52
C LEU A 12 -28.96 -11.82 -13.37
N ARG A 13 -29.86 -10.83 -13.16
CA ARG A 13 -29.75 -9.51 -13.80
C ARG A 13 -28.61 -8.68 -13.21
N LEU A 14 -28.34 -8.79 -11.92
CA LEU A 14 -27.15 -8.19 -11.30
C LEU A 14 -25.88 -8.88 -11.77
N SER A 15 -25.89 -10.22 -11.88
CA SER A 15 -24.75 -10.96 -12.42
C SER A 15 -24.41 -10.57 -13.87
N ARG A 16 -25.40 -10.20 -14.70
CA ARG A 16 -25.15 -9.69 -16.06
C ARG A 16 -24.71 -8.22 -16.11
N LEU A 17 -25.05 -7.42 -15.10
CA LEU A 17 -24.52 -6.06 -14.98
C LEU A 17 -23.04 -6.07 -14.52
N TRP A 18 -22.63 -7.14 -13.83
CA TRP A 18 -21.25 -7.40 -13.40
C TRP A 18 -20.47 -8.33 -14.33
N GLN A 19 -21.07 -8.77 -15.45
CA GLN A 19 -20.32 -9.23 -16.62
C GLN A 19 -19.74 -8.00 -17.33
N CYS A 20 -18.98 -7.18 -16.59
CA CYS A 20 -18.04 -6.25 -17.16
C CYS A 20 -16.82 -7.10 -17.48
N ASP A 21 -16.59 -7.36 -18.77
CA ASP A 21 -15.41 -7.97 -19.38
C ASP A 21 -14.38 -8.55 -18.38
N SER A 22 -14.60 -9.79 -17.94
CA SER A 22 -13.67 -10.51 -17.05
C SER A 22 -12.35 -10.94 -17.73
N ASP A 23 -11.94 -10.25 -18.80
CA ASP A 23 -10.64 -10.42 -19.48
C ASP A 23 -9.99 -9.08 -19.87
N ALA A 24 -10.57 -7.94 -19.47
CA ALA A 24 -9.83 -6.69 -19.45
C ALA A 24 -9.07 -6.63 -18.12
N LEU A 25 -7.77 -6.92 -18.15
CA LEU A 25 -6.86 -6.43 -17.10
C LEU A 25 -7.22 -4.96 -16.88
N VAL A 26 -7.77 -4.62 -15.71
CA VAL A 26 -8.17 -3.25 -15.40
C VAL A 26 -6.91 -2.41 -15.45
N GLU A 27 -6.70 -1.74 -16.58
CA GLU A 27 -5.55 -0.86 -16.80
C GLU A 27 -5.85 0.46 -16.08
N TRP A 28 -5.58 0.45 -14.77
CA TRP A 28 -5.73 1.61 -13.91
C TRP A 28 -4.96 2.80 -14.48
N GLN A 29 -5.66 3.92 -14.66
CA GLN A 29 -5.04 5.14 -15.14
C GLN A 29 -4.16 5.76 -14.04
N PRO A 30 -3.14 6.57 -14.40
CA PRO A 30 -2.24 7.17 -13.42
C PRO A 30 -2.93 7.97 -12.32
N ASP A 31 -4.00 8.70 -12.65
CA ASP A 31 -4.80 9.47 -11.71
C ASP A 31 -5.63 8.58 -10.76
N GLU A 32 -6.12 7.44 -11.24
CA GLU A 32 -6.76 6.44 -10.40
C GLU A 32 -5.77 5.81 -9.41
N LEU A 33 -4.57 5.43 -9.89
CA LEU A 33 -3.48 4.94 -9.03
C LEU A 33 -3.08 6.00 -7.99
N ALA A 34 -3.01 7.27 -8.38
CA ALA A 34 -2.75 8.39 -7.46
C ALA A 34 -3.80 8.47 -6.35
N ALA A 35 -5.08 8.39 -6.74
CA ALA A 35 -6.20 8.49 -5.81
C ALA A 35 -6.25 7.29 -4.85
N ILE A 36 -6.02 6.08 -5.35
CA ILE A 36 -5.97 4.85 -4.55
C ILE A 36 -4.81 4.92 -3.57
N PHE A 37 -3.61 5.29 -4.03
CA PHE A 37 -2.44 5.38 -3.16
C PHE A 37 -2.63 6.46 -2.10
N LYS A 38 -3.15 7.64 -2.45
CA LYS A 38 -3.47 8.69 -1.49
C LYS A 38 -4.51 8.24 -0.46
N HIS A 39 -5.54 7.51 -0.90
CA HIS A 39 -6.53 6.95 0.01
C HIS A 39 -5.88 5.96 0.98
N LEU A 40 -5.08 5.02 0.47
CA LEU A 40 -4.35 4.05 1.26
C LEU A 40 -3.45 4.72 2.31
N LEU A 41 -2.74 5.79 1.94
CA LEU A 41 -1.91 6.55 2.89
C LEU A 41 -2.73 7.18 4.03
N ALA A 42 -3.98 7.54 3.78
CA ALA A 42 -4.89 8.08 4.79
C ALA A 42 -5.71 6.99 5.51
N SER A 43 -5.65 5.73 5.06
CA SER A 43 -6.43 4.64 5.64
C SER A 43 -5.88 4.19 6.99
N PRO A 44 -6.75 3.70 7.90
CA PRO A 44 -6.32 3.16 9.18
C PRO A 44 -5.40 1.95 9.00
N LEU A 45 -4.17 2.10 9.45
CA LEU A 45 -3.08 1.16 9.21
C LEU A 45 -3.44 -0.25 9.70
N VAL A 46 -3.94 -0.34 10.94
CA VAL A 46 -4.25 -1.62 11.59
C VAL A 46 -5.43 -2.33 10.93
N ASP A 47 -6.44 -1.58 10.47
CA ASP A 47 -7.67 -2.16 9.93
C ASP A 47 -7.47 -2.69 8.51
N GLU A 48 -6.75 -1.95 7.67
CA GLU A 48 -6.38 -2.40 6.32
C GLU A 48 -5.52 -3.66 6.36
N VAL A 49 -4.51 -3.68 7.26
CA VAL A 49 -3.68 -4.87 7.46
C VAL A 49 -4.52 -6.03 8.00
N ALA A 50 -5.49 -5.78 8.88
CA ALA A 50 -6.35 -6.82 9.44
C ALA A 50 -7.29 -7.43 8.38
N ALA A 51 -7.76 -6.62 7.42
CA ALA A 51 -8.64 -7.07 6.35
C ALA A 51 -7.95 -8.09 5.42
N VAL A 52 -6.65 -7.91 5.17
CA VAL A 52 -5.86 -8.83 4.32
C VAL A 52 -5.23 -9.96 5.13
N GLN A 53 -4.65 -9.65 6.29
CA GLN A 53 -3.93 -10.62 7.11
C GLN A 53 -4.04 -10.32 8.62
N PRO A 54 -5.04 -10.89 9.33
CA PRO A 54 -5.31 -10.61 10.74
C PRO A 54 -4.12 -10.80 11.68
N ARG A 55 -3.27 -11.81 11.41
CA ARG A 55 -2.07 -12.08 12.22
C ARG A 55 -1.01 -10.98 12.12
N LEU A 56 -0.92 -10.30 10.98
CA LEU A 56 -0.02 -9.16 10.82
C LEU A 56 -0.52 -7.95 11.60
N ALA A 57 -1.84 -7.73 11.63
CA ALA A 57 -2.43 -6.65 12.42
C ALA A 57 -2.23 -6.86 13.94
N GLU A 58 -2.26 -8.09 14.43
CA GLU A 58 -1.91 -8.38 15.83
C GLU A 58 -0.46 -7.99 16.14
N LYS A 59 0.49 -8.34 15.27
CA LYS A 59 1.89 -7.91 15.43
C LYS A 59 2.03 -6.38 15.39
N LEU A 60 1.29 -5.74 14.50
CA LEU A 60 1.33 -4.29 14.34
C LEU A 60 0.84 -3.56 15.59
N ARG A 61 -0.22 -4.07 16.24
CA ARG A 61 -0.72 -3.53 17.52
C ARG A 61 0.28 -3.67 18.67
N LEU A 62 1.22 -4.60 18.57
CA LEU A 62 2.29 -4.81 19.54
C LEU A 62 3.53 -3.95 19.24
N CYS A 63 3.60 -3.31 18.07
CA CYS A 63 4.68 -2.39 17.74
C CYS A 63 4.50 -1.11 18.54
N GLU A 64 5.43 -0.81 19.43
CA GLU A 64 5.40 0.43 20.20
C GLU A 64 5.92 1.59 19.34
N ALA A 65 5.07 2.59 19.12
CA ALA A 65 5.53 3.92 18.72
C ALA A 65 6.18 4.63 19.90
N VAL A 66 6.98 5.66 19.63
CA VAL A 66 7.51 6.53 20.69
C VAL A 66 6.33 7.15 21.46
N PRO A 67 6.35 7.18 22.81
CA PRO A 67 5.25 7.76 23.58
C PRO A 67 4.93 9.19 23.15
N GLY A 68 3.73 9.40 22.61
CA GLY A 68 3.22 10.71 22.17
C GLY A 68 3.03 10.85 20.65
N GLU A 69 3.56 9.92 19.86
CA GLU A 69 3.40 9.91 18.40
C GLU A 69 2.50 8.72 18.01
N ARG A 70 1.36 9.00 17.38
CA ARG A 70 0.40 7.95 16.98
C ARG A 70 0.72 7.48 15.57
N LEU A 71 0.65 6.16 15.38
CA LEU A 71 0.74 5.50 14.08
C LEU A 71 -0.65 5.01 13.69
N ASP A 72 -1.52 5.95 13.31
CA ASP A 72 -2.93 5.64 13.00
C ASP A 72 -3.08 5.23 11.52
N THR A 73 -2.27 5.80 10.62
CA THR A 73 -2.35 5.58 9.16
C THR A 73 -1.03 5.10 8.54
N PHE A 74 -1.07 4.61 7.30
CA PHE A 74 0.15 4.29 6.53
C PHE A 74 1.00 5.55 6.31
N GLY A 75 0.36 6.69 6.08
CA GLY A 75 1.01 7.99 5.96
C GLY A 75 1.82 8.32 7.21
N ASP A 76 1.23 8.18 8.40
CA ASP A 76 1.92 8.43 9.67
C ASP A 76 3.19 7.58 9.79
N LEU A 77 3.10 6.27 9.50
CA LEU A 77 4.26 5.38 9.51
C LEU A 77 5.34 5.81 8.51
N LEU A 78 4.94 6.22 7.30
CA LEU A 78 5.87 6.64 6.26
C LEU A 78 6.43 8.04 6.48
N THR A 79 5.86 8.88 7.34
CA THR A 79 6.39 10.22 7.68
C THR A 79 7.06 10.29 9.05
N HIS A 80 6.85 9.31 9.92
CA HIS A 80 7.42 9.25 11.27
C HIS A 80 8.95 9.37 11.24
N GLU A 81 9.54 10.21 12.09
CA GLU A 81 10.99 10.49 12.09
C GLU A 81 11.81 9.26 12.49
N GLN A 82 11.33 8.52 13.50
CA GLN A 82 11.94 7.29 14.01
C GLN A 82 10.99 6.08 13.93
N PRO A 83 10.63 5.63 12.72
CA PRO A 83 9.57 4.63 12.53
C PRO A 83 9.98 3.29 13.16
N PRO A 84 9.06 2.58 13.87
CA PRO A 84 9.36 1.26 14.41
C PRO A 84 9.68 0.26 13.27
N LEU A 85 10.84 -0.38 13.35
CA LEU A 85 11.29 -1.32 12.31
C LEU A 85 10.34 -2.50 12.16
N ASP A 86 9.79 -3.01 13.26
CA ASP A 86 8.84 -4.12 13.23
C ASP A 86 7.53 -3.72 12.53
N ALA A 87 7.09 -2.47 12.66
CA ALA A 87 5.92 -1.98 11.94
C ALA A 87 6.19 -1.88 10.43
N LEU A 88 7.37 -1.38 10.05
CA LEU A 88 7.79 -1.37 8.63
C LEU A 88 7.90 -2.79 8.08
N ASP A 89 8.45 -3.73 8.83
CA ASP A 89 8.54 -5.14 8.42
C ASP A 89 7.16 -5.76 8.20
N VAL A 90 6.21 -5.50 9.11
CA VAL A 90 4.82 -5.93 8.99
C VAL A 90 4.16 -5.36 7.73
N VAL A 91 4.30 -4.06 7.46
CA VAL A 91 3.69 -3.46 6.26
C VAL A 91 4.34 -3.98 4.98
N LYS A 92 5.66 -4.22 4.98
CA LYS A 92 6.36 -4.85 3.87
C LYS A 92 5.78 -6.25 3.57
N GLU A 93 5.51 -7.06 4.60
CA GLU A 93 4.88 -8.37 4.43
C GLU A 93 3.41 -8.24 3.98
N PHE A 94 2.67 -7.25 4.49
CA PHE A 94 1.32 -6.94 3.99
C PHE A 94 1.32 -6.66 2.48
N CYS A 95 2.28 -5.87 1.97
CA CYS A 95 2.34 -5.55 0.53
C CYS A 95 2.47 -6.80 -0.34
N LYS A 96 3.26 -7.79 0.10
CA LYS A 96 3.41 -9.07 -0.62
C LYS A 96 2.09 -9.83 -0.67
N HIS A 97 1.38 -9.90 0.46
CA HIS A 97 0.07 -10.57 0.50
C HIS A 97 -1.01 -9.81 -0.26
N ALA A 98 -0.92 -8.49 -0.32
CA ALA A 98 -1.86 -7.65 -1.03
C ALA A 98 -1.74 -7.83 -2.55
N GLU A 99 -0.52 -8.06 -3.05
CA GLU A 99 -0.22 -8.45 -4.43
C GLU A 99 -0.80 -9.84 -4.74
N ASP A 100 -0.55 -10.85 -3.89
CA ASP A 100 -1.01 -12.23 -4.10
C ASP A 100 -2.55 -12.38 -4.09
N ASN A 101 -3.25 -11.58 -3.29
CA ASN A 101 -4.72 -11.65 -3.15
C ASN A 101 -5.47 -10.59 -3.97
N GLU A 102 -4.78 -9.83 -4.83
CA GLU A 102 -5.35 -8.77 -5.67
C GLU A 102 -6.17 -7.71 -4.89
N SER A 103 -5.89 -7.56 -3.58
CA SER A 103 -6.59 -6.60 -2.72
C SER A 103 -6.22 -5.14 -3.00
N LEU A 104 -5.09 -4.93 -3.68
CA LEU A 104 -4.61 -3.64 -4.17
C LEU A 104 -4.19 -3.78 -5.63
N PRO A 105 -4.27 -2.70 -6.43
CA PRO A 105 -3.58 -2.67 -7.71
C PRO A 105 -2.09 -3.00 -7.52
N PRO A 106 -1.49 -3.86 -8.36
CA PRO A 106 -0.10 -4.30 -8.21
C PRO A 106 0.89 -3.14 -8.09
N ASP A 107 0.68 -2.08 -8.89
CA ASP A 107 1.51 -0.88 -8.87
C ASP A 107 1.47 -0.15 -7.52
N VAL A 108 0.29 -0.08 -6.88
CA VAL A 108 0.11 0.55 -5.56
C VAL A 108 0.80 -0.27 -4.47
N ALA A 109 0.60 -1.60 -4.47
CA ALA A 109 1.26 -2.50 -3.52
C ALA A 109 2.79 -2.43 -3.66
N PHE A 110 3.30 -2.38 -4.90
CA PHE A 110 4.72 -2.29 -5.16
C PHE A 110 5.33 -0.95 -4.74
N VAL A 111 4.65 0.17 -5.01
CA VAL A 111 5.10 1.50 -4.54
C VAL A 111 5.14 1.54 -3.02
N LEU A 112 4.10 1.05 -2.33
CA LEU A 112 4.09 1.00 -0.87
C LEU A 112 5.25 0.13 -0.33
N TYR A 113 5.48 -1.03 -0.93
CA TYR A 113 6.61 -1.90 -0.60
C TYR A 113 7.95 -1.16 -0.74
N ALA A 114 8.16 -0.45 -1.85
CA ALA A 114 9.37 0.33 -2.07
C ALA A 114 9.49 1.49 -1.07
N ALA A 115 8.39 2.15 -0.72
CA ALA A 115 8.35 3.27 0.22
C ALA A 115 8.76 2.83 1.62
N VAL A 116 8.19 1.74 2.11
CA VAL A 116 8.48 1.19 3.44
C VAL A 116 9.96 0.79 3.58
N ILE A 117 10.54 0.16 2.54
CA ILE A 117 11.98 -0.15 2.52
C ILE A 117 12.82 1.14 2.48
N SER A 118 12.39 2.13 1.69
CA SER A 118 13.09 3.41 1.58
C SER A 118 13.10 4.17 2.91
N VAL A 119 12.00 4.13 3.66
CA VAL A 119 11.92 4.69 5.01
C VAL A 119 12.91 4.01 5.96
N ALA A 120 12.98 2.67 5.95
CA ALA A 120 13.95 1.94 6.78
C ALA A 120 15.40 2.34 6.45
N LEU A 121 15.74 2.40 5.15
CA LEU A 121 17.08 2.77 4.70
C LEU A 121 17.44 4.22 5.07
N VAL A 122 16.54 5.17 4.81
CA VAL A 122 16.85 6.60 4.97
C VAL A 122 16.86 7.03 6.44
N ARG A 123 15.84 6.62 7.21
CA ARG A 123 15.60 7.11 8.57
C ARG A 123 16.19 6.23 9.67
N ARG A 124 16.35 4.93 9.38
CA ARG A 124 16.86 3.97 10.37
C ARG A 124 18.25 3.45 10.01
N ASP A 125 18.71 3.66 8.77
CA ASP A 125 19.95 3.05 8.23
C ASP A 125 19.94 1.52 8.31
N GLU A 126 18.74 0.94 8.19
CA GLU A 126 18.51 -0.49 8.41
C GLU A 126 17.90 -1.15 7.17
N ARG A 127 18.30 -2.40 6.94
CA ARG A 127 17.79 -3.20 5.82
C ARG A 127 16.79 -4.24 6.33
N ILE A 128 15.51 -4.01 6.02
CA ILE A 128 14.41 -4.92 6.36
C ILE A 128 14.06 -5.92 5.24
N THR A 129 14.92 -6.08 4.24
CA THR A 129 14.67 -6.93 3.06
C THR A 129 15.90 -7.73 2.67
N SER A 130 15.72 -8.94 2.16
CA SER A 130 16.81 -9.80 1.68
C SER A 130 17.23 -9.50 0.25
N ALA A 131 16.54 -8.58 -0.44
CA ALA A 131 16.90 -8.17 -1.80
C ALA A 131 18.28 -7.50 -1.84
N ASP A 132 19.04 -7.78 -2.89
CA ASP A 132 20.34 -7.14 -3.15
C ASP A 132 20.17 -5.68 -3.62
N ASP A 133 21.26 -4.92 -3.59
CA ASP A 133 21.26 -3.48 -3.88
C ASP A 133 20.81 -3.20 -5.30
N ARG A 134 21.22 -4.02 -6.27
CA ARG A 134 20.83 -3.85 -7.67
C ARG A 134 19.33 -4.03 -7.86
N SER A 135 18.75 -5.03 -7.21
CA SER A 135 17.32 -5.30 -7.23
C SER A 135 16.56 -4.16 -6.56
N LEU A 136 17.03 -3.68 -5.40
CA LEU A 136 16.41 -2.56 -4.70
C LEU A 136 16.50 -1.25 -5.50
N GLN A 137 17.65 -0.94 -6.08
CA GLN A 137 17.81 0.22 -6.96
C GLN A 137 16.82 0.17 -8.12
N THR A 138 16.63 -1.00 -8.74
CA THR A 138 15.67 -1.17 -9.84
C THR A 138 14.23 -0.91 -9.36
N ARG A 139 13.84 -1.49 -8.22
CA ARG A 139 12.49 -1.32 -7.66
C ARG A 139 12.21 0.13 -7.24
N ILE A 140 13.14 0.75 -6.52
CA ILE A 140 12.99 2.13 -6.03
C ILE A 140 13.00 3.12 -7.20
N LYS A 141 13.86 2.94 -8.22
CA LYS A 141 13.82 3.77 -9.43
C LYS A 141 12.50 3.63 -10.18
N TRP A 142 11.98 2.41 -10.30
CA TRP A 142 10.68 2.20 -10.92
C TRP A 142 9.58 2.93 -10.15
N ALA A 143 9.55 2.81 -8.83
CA ALA A 143 8.54 3.46 -7.98
C ALA A 143 8.63 4.99 -8.08
N GLY A 144 9.84 5.56 -8.00
CA GLY A 144 10.06 7.00 -8.16
C GLY A 144 9.80 7.55 -9.57
N SER A 145 9.82 6.69 -10.59
CA SER A 145 9.51 7.09 -11.98
C SER A 145 8.02 7.25 -12.27
N ARG A 146 7.14 6.82 -11.36
CA ARG A 146 5.69 6.94 -11.57
C ARG A 146 5.27 8.41 -11.54
N ASP A 147 4.51 8.84 -12.54
CA ASP A 147 4.09 10.24 -12.68
C ASP A 147 3.09 10.68 -11.60
N TRP A 148 2.37 9.72 -11.03
CA TRP A 148 1.36 9.93 -9.99
C TRP A 148 1.92 9.97 -8.57
N ILE A 149 3.23 9.80 -8.39
CA ILE A 149 3.90 9.91 -7.09
C ILE A 149 4.26 11.37 -6.82
N ASP A 150 3.94 11.81 -5.60
CA ASP A 150 4.21 13.18 -5.15
C ASP A 150 5.72 13.46 -4.97
N PRO A 151 6.12 14.75 -4.91
CA PRO A 151 7.52 15.12 -4.79
C PRO A 151 8.19 14.64 -3.50
N ASP A 152 7.48 14.56 -2.38
CA ASP A 152 8.06 14.19 -1.08
C ASP A 152 8.43 12.70 -1.07
N MET A 153 7.57 11.86 -1.63
CA MET A 153 7.82 10.43 -1.80
C MET A 153 8.95 10.20 -2.84
N LYS A 154 9.03 11.01 -3.90
CA LYS A 154 10.17 10.98 -4.83
C LYS A 154 11.49 11.32 -4.14
N ALA A 155 11.52 12.35 -3.29
CA ALA A 155 12.70 12.70 -2.51
C ALA A 155 13.11 11.58 -1.53
N LEU A 156 12.14 10.89 -0.92
CA LEU A 156 12.40 9.70 -0.10
C LEU A 156 13.08 8.60 -0.93
N PHE A 157 12.58 8.30 -2.13
CA PHE A 157 13.17 7.30 -3.02
C PHE A 157 14.59 7.66 -3.45
N GLU A 158 14.84 8.92 -3.81
CA GLU A 158 16.18 9.42 -4.14
C GLU A 158 17.14 9.28 -2.95
N GLY A 159 16.68 9.65 -1.75
CA GLY A 159 17.46 9.46 -0.52
C GLY A 159 17.81 8.00 -0.26
N ALA A 160 16.89 7.07 -0.52
CA ALA A 160 17.14 5.65 -0.37
C ALA A 160 18.13 5.12 -1.41
N LEU A 161 18.05 5.58 -2.67
CA LEU A 161 19.02 5.22 -3.71
C LEU A 161 20.44 5.65 -3.36
N ALA A 162 20.62 6.80 -2.70
CA ALA A 162 21.92 7.28 -2.24
C ALA A 162 22.54 6.42 -1.12
N ARG A 163 21.75 5.57 -0.45
CA ARG A 163 22.22 4.63 0.59
C ARG A 163 22.62 3.26 0.03
N LEU A 164 22.29 2.96 -1.23
CA LEU A 164 22.60 1.69 -1.88
C LEU A 164 23.90 1.80 -2.66
N SER A 165 24.77 0.79 -2.56
CA SER A 165 26.09 0.77 -3.22
C SER A 165 26.09 0.10 -4.58
#